data_AF-A0A831THT1-F1
#
_entry.id   AF-A0A831THT1-F1
#
_cell.length_a   1.000
_cell.length_b   1.000
_cell.length_c   1.000
_cell.angle_alpha   90.00
_cell.angle_beta   90.00
_cell.angle_gamma   90.00
#
_symmetry.space_group_name_H-M   'P 1'
#
loop_
_entity.id
_entity.type
_entity.pdbx_description
1 polymer ?
#
loop_
_entity_poly.entity_id
_entity_poly.type
_entity_poly.pdbx_seq_one_letter_code
_entity_poly.pdbx_strand_id
1 'polypeptide(L)'
;MPAMIKKLREEERIDLVVVVSHMGLPLDVKLASLINGIDVILSGHSHDRITRPILENGCIIIQSGASSSFLGRLDLTVEGGHITDFKHQLIPLFTDKYEDDPEVAQIVEEILYPYRQKLDLVVGKISTPLHRMTLNESPMDRLITDSYLHHTDADIAFSHGWRYGSSILPGPVTVKELYQIIPVF
;
A
#
# COMPACT_ATOMS: atom_id res chain seq x y z
N MET A 1 13.81 -19.47 -6.57
CA MET A 1 12.58 -19.78 -5.78
C MET A 1 12.23 -21.27 -5.77
N PRO A 2 12.21 -22.03 -6.90
CA PRO A 2 11.85 -23.45 -6.87
C PRO A 2 12.74 -24.32 -5.96
N ALA A 3 14.06 -24.10 -5.97
CA ALA A 3 14.98 -24.80 -5.08
C ALA A 3 14.73 -24.52 -3.58
N MET A 4 14.31 -23.29 -3.24
CA MET A 4 13.96 -22.93 -1.88
C MET A 4 12.67 -23.61 -1.44
N ILE A 5 11.63 -23.58 -2.27
CA ILE A 5 10.37 -24.29 -1.99
C ILE A 5 10.62 -25.78 -1.81
N LYS A 6 11.43 -26.38 -2.69
CA LYS A 6 11.82 -27.79 -2.58
C LYS A 6 12.50 -28.08 -1.24
N LYS A 7 13.51 -27.28 -0.87
CA LYS A 7 14.19 -27.40 0.43
C LYS A 7 13.21 -27.32 1.60
N LEU A 8 12.36 -26.30 1.60
CA LEU A 8 11.35 -26.07 2.63
C LEU A 8 10.40 -27.26 2.79
N ARG A 9 9.95 -27.86 1.68
CA ARG A 9 9.02 -29.00 1.71
C ARG A 9 9.70 -30.32 2.05
N GLU A 10 10.82 -30.63 1.43
CA GLU A 10 11.44 -31.95 1.50
C GLU A 10 12.37 -32.10 2.72
N GLU A 11 13.12 -31.05 3.06
CA GLU A 11 14.11 -31.08 4.15
C GLU A 11 13.50 -30.56 5.45
N GLU A 12 12.89 -29.36 5.40
CA GLU A 12 12.34 -28.70 6.59
C GLU A 12 10.91 -29.17 6.94
N ARG A 13 10.26 -29.90 6.03
CA ARG A 13 8.92 -30.50 6.20
C ARG A 13 7.85 -29.52 6.68
N ILE A 14 7.83 -28.33 6.10
CA ILE A 14 6.81 -27.31 6.38
C ILE A 14 5.47 -27.62 5.72
N ASP A 15 4.39 -27.30 6.43
CA ASP A 15 3.01 -27.50 5.97
C ASP A 15 2.55 -26.41 5.01
N LEU A 16 3.03 -25.16 5.13
CA LEU A 16 2.64 -24.06 4.25
C LEU A 16 3.80 -23.14 3.85
N VAL A 17 3.77 -22.67 2.60
CA VAL A 17 4.63 -21.63 2.05
C VAL A 17 3.82 -20.36 1.83
N VAL A 18 4.15 -19.33 2.62
CA VAL A 18 3.61 -17.97 2.44
C VAL A 18 4.71 -17.07 1.90
N VAL A 19 4.44 -16.41 0.77
CA VAL A 19 5.34 -15.43 0.16
C VAL A 19 4.83 -14.03 0.47
N VAL A 20 5.66 -13.23 1.13
CA VAL A 20 5.43 -11.79 1.28
C VAL A 20 6.12 -11.11 0.10
N SER A 21 5.34 -10.57 -0.83
CA SER A 21 5.83 -10.01 -2.08
C SER A 21 5.62 -8.50 -2.16
N HIS A 22 6.54 -7.85 -2.86
CA HIS A 22 6.42 -6.46 -3.27
C HIS A 22 6.72 -6.30 -4.77
N MET A 23 6.39 -7.32 -5.58
CA MET A 23 6.58 -7.28 -7.04
C MET A 23 5.42 -6.61 -7.78
N GLY A 24 4.24 -6.54 -7.16
CA GLY A 24 3.02 -6.04 -7.78
C GLY A 24 2.12 -7.17 -8.24
N LEU A 25 0.81 -6.97 -8.08
CA LEU A 25 -0.20 -8.00 -8.30
C LEU A 25 -0.05 -8.76 -9.63
N PRO A 26 0.15 -8.11 -10.80
CA PRO A 26 0.24 -8.84 -12.06
C PRO A 26 1.45 -9.78 -12.12
N LEU A 27 2.58 -9.38 -11.54
CA LEU A 27 3.79 -10.21 -11.49
C LEU A 27 3.65 -11.34 -10.47
N ASP A 28 2.96 -11.10 -9.35
CA ASP A 28 2.68 -12.13 -8.34
C ASP A 28 1.73 -13.22 -8.88
N VAL A 29 0.69 -12.82 -9.62
CA VAL A 29 -0.18 -13.77 -10.34
C VAL A 29 0.64 -14.56 -11.36
N LYS A 30 1.51 -13.88 -12.12
CA LYS A 30 2.38 -14.58 -13.09
C LYS A 30 3.33 -15.56 -12.40
N LEU A 31 3.90 -15.18 -11.26
CA LEU A 31 4.78 -16.02 -10.45
C LEU A 31 4.05 -17.29 -9.99
N ALA A 32 2.85 -17.15 -9.41
CA ALA A 32 2.03 -18.28 -8.97
C ALA A 32 1.69 -19.24 -10.11
N SER A 33 1.41 -18.72 -11.31
CA SER A 33 1.15 -19.56 -12.51
C SER A 33 2.37 -20.38 -12.97
N LEU A 34 3.58 -19.95 -12.61
CA LEU A 34 4.83 -20.56 -13.07
C LEU A 34 5.47 -21.46 -12.02
N ILE A 35 5.16 -21.27 -10.74
CA ILE A 35 5.84 -21.92 -9.62
C ILE A 35 4.84 -22.66 -8.75
N ASN A 36 4.97 -23.98 -8.71
CA ASN A 36 4.19 -24.83 -7.82
C ASN A 36 4.69 -24.75 -6.36
N GLY A 37 3.79 -25.01 -5.41
CA GLY A 37 4.12 -25.21 -4.00
C GLY A 37 4.08 -23.96 -3.13
N ILE A 38 3.63 -22.82 -3.68
CA ILE A 38 3.28 -21.61 -2.92
C ILE A 38 1.80 -21.70 -2.56
N ASP A 39 1.46 -21.63 -1.28
CA ASP A 39 0.06 -21.70 -0.84
C ASP A 39 -0.57 -20.30 -0.75
N VAL A 40 0.20 -19.30 -0.33
CA VAL A 40 -0.31 -17.92 -0.18
C VAL A 40 0.72 -16.90 -0.67
N ILE A 41 0.26 -15.88 -1.39
CA ILE A 41 1.03 -14.66 -1.66
C ILE A 41 0.33 -13.46 -1.02
N LEU A 42 1.05 -12.77 -0.14
CA LEU A 42 0.69 -11.45 0.36
C LEU A 42 1.35 -10.41 -0.55
N SER A 43 0.60 -9.91 -1.54
CA SER A 43 1.10 -9.01 -2.57
C SER A 43 1.16 -7.55 -2.08
N GLY A 44 2.02 -6.75 -2.71
CA GLY A 44 2.28 -5.35 -2.40
C GLY A 44 2.59 -4.54 -3.67
N HIS A 45 3.25 -3.39 -3.53
CA HIS A 45 3.73 -2.52 -4.62
C HIS A 45 2.67 -1.82 -5.48
N SER A 46 1.75 -2.57 -6.09
CA SER A 46 0.80 -2.04 -7.06
C SER A 46 -0.40 -1.31 -6.42
N HIS A 47 -0.54 -1.39 -5.09
CA HIS A 47 -1.60 -0.74 -4.31
C HIS A 47 -3.03 -1.19 -4.71
N ASP A 48 -3.17 -2.41 -5.24
CA ASP A 48 -4.47 -2.97 -5.60
C ASP A 48 -5.31 -3.28 -4.36
N ARG A 49 -6.62 -3.06 -4.47
CA ARG A 49 -7.60 -3.32 -3.41
C ARG A 49 -8.50 -4.45 -3.88
N ILE A 50 -8.13 -5.69 -3.56
CA ILE A 50 -8.91 -6.85 -3.99
C ILE A 50 -9.81 -7.33 -2.87
N THR A 51 -11.12 -7.29 -3.09
CA THR A 51 -12.12 -7.74 -2.12
C THR A 51 -12.26 -9.26 -2.08
N ARG A 52 -11.81 -9.94 -3.15
CA ARG A 52 -11.77 -11.39 -3.28
C ARG A 52 -10.34 -11.82 -3.61
N PRO A 53 -9.80 -12.88 -2.98
CA PRO A 53 -8.50 -13.40 -3.34
C PRO A 53 -8.47 -13.87 -4.79
N ILE A 54 -7.31 -13.73 -5.43
CA ILE A 54 -7.04 -14.37 -6.71
C ILE A 54 -6.53 -15.78 -6.41
N LEU A 55 -7.08 -16.78 -7.10
CA LEU A 55 -6.61 -18.16 -7.01
C LEU A 55 -5.88 -18.50 -8.29
N GLU A 56 -4.60 -18.84 -8.16
CA GLU A 56 -3.77 -19.21 -9.30
C GLU A 56 -2.94 -20.43 -8.92
N ASN A 57 -3.10 -21.53 -9.65
CA ASN A 57 -2.31 -22.76 -9.44
C ASN A 57 -2.31 -23.28 -7.98
N GLY A 58 -3.46 -23.20 -7.30
CA GLY A 58 -3.61 -23.58 -5.88
C GLY A 58 -3.08 -22.55 -4.88
N CYS A 59 -2.51 -21.44 -5.34
CA CYS A 59 -2.04 -20.34 -4.51
C CYS A 59 -3.16 -19.30 -4.29
N ILE A 60 -3.33 -18.85 -3.05
CA ILE A 60 -4.23 -17.76 -2.64
C ILE A 60 -3.46 -16.45 -2.63
N ILE A 61 -3.86 -15.48 -3.45
CA ILE A 61 -3.19 -14.18 -3.56
C ILE A 61 -4.11 -13.08 -3.04
N ILE A 62 -3.63 -12.29 -2.08
CA ILE A 62 -4.35 -11.14 -1.53
C ILE A 62 -3.49 -9.86 -1.60
N GLN A 63 -4.15 -8.71 -1.68
CA GLN A 63 -3.51 -7.39 -1.57
C GLN A 63 -4.46 -6.38 -0.92
N SER A 64 -3.93 -5.61 0.02
CA SER A 64 -4.72 -4.79 0.95
C SER A 64 -4.67 -3.29 0.64
N GLY A 65 -4.42 -2.90 -0.61
CA GLY A 65 -4.31 -1.49 -0.99
C GLY A 65 -3.03 -0.83 -0.47
N ALA A 66 -3.16 0.41 0.03
CA ALA A 66 -2.05 1.26 0.48
C ALA A 66 -2.50 2.24 1.57
N SER A 67 -1.54 3.01 2.10
CA SER A 67 -1.75 4.07 3.10
C SER A 67 -2.55 3.62 4.33
N SER A 68 -2.40 2.35 4.72
CA SER A 68 -3.15 1.74 5.83
C SER A 68 -4.67 1.96 5.72
N SER A 69 -5.20 2.11 4.50
CA SER A 69 -6.64 2.33 4.30
C SER A 69 -7.46 1.05 4.51
N PHE A 70 -6.81 -0.12 4.45
CA PHE A 70 -7.42 -1.42 4.67
C PHE A 70 -6.47 -2.36 5.43
N LEU A 71 -7.07 -3.23 6.23
CA LEU A 71 -6.43 -4.41 6.81
C LEU A 71 -6.95 -5.66 6.10
N GLY A 72 -6.05 -6.43 5.47
CA GLY A 72 -6.39 -7.73 4.91
C GLY A 72 -6.38 -8.81 5.98
N ARG A 73 -7.48 -9.53 6.12
CA ARG A 73 -7.60 -10.71 7.00
C ARG A 73 -7.83 -11.94 6.14
N LEU A 74 -6.96 -12.93 6.30
CA LEU A 74 -7.08 -14.24 5.68
C LEU A 74 -7.06 -15.30 6.78
N ASP A 75 -8.23 -15.88 7.04
CA ASP A 75 -8.36 -17.03 7.94
C ASP A 75 -8.20 -18.31 7.11
N LEU A 76 -7.33 -19.22 7.52
CA LEU A 76 -7.05 -20.49 6.83
C LEU A 76 -7.43 -21.67 7.72
N THR A 77 -8.12 -22.66 7.16
CA THR A 77 -8.28 -23.98 7.77
C THR A 77 -7.27 -24.94 7.15
N VAL A 78 -6.43 -25.54 7.99
CA VAL A 78 -5.32 -26.40 7.56
C VAL A 78 -5.51 -27.79 8.15
N GLU A 79 -5.61 -28.79 7.28
CA GLU A 79 -5.77 -30.20 7.65
C GLU A 79 -4.81 -31.05 6.85
N GLY A 80 -4.12 -31.98 7.51
CA GLY A 80 -3.17 -32.88 6.84
C GLY A 80 -2.05 -32.16 6.07
N GLY A 81 -1.65 -30.96 6.50
CA GLY A 81 -0.60 -30.18 5.85
C GLY A 81 -1.06 -29.39 4.61
N HIS A 82 -2.37 -29.26 4.38
CA HIS A 82 -2.94 -28.54 3.23
C HIS A 82 -4.08 -27.61 3.65
N ILE A 83 -4.27 -26.53 2.90
CA ILE A 83 -5.41 -25.61 3.09
C ILE A 83 -6.68 -26.29 2.56
N THR A 84 -7.67 -26.55 3.42
CA THR A 84 -8.94 -27.17 3.04
C THR A 84 -10.07 -26.15 2.89
N ASP A 85 -9.99 -25.02 3.59
CA ASP A 85 -10.92 -23.89 3.47
C ASP A 85 -10.21 -22.57 3.80
N PHE A 86 -10.75 -21.46 3.30
CA PHE A 86 -10.27 -20.14 3.66
C PHE A 86 -11.38 -19.09 3.63
N LYS A 87 -11.21 -18.06 4.46
CA LYS A 87 -12.05 -16.87 4.45
C LYS A 87 -11.20 -15.62 4.34
N HIS A 88 -11.53 -14.77 3.37
CA HIS A 88 -10.88 -13.48 3.19
C HIS A 88 -11.83 -12.33 3.52
N GLN A 89 -11.29 -11.31 4.19
CA GLN A 89 -11.96 -10.05 4.41
C GLN A 89 -10.97 -8.89 4.22
N LEU A 90 -11.36 -7.91 3.40
CA LEU A 90 -10.68 -6.64 3.31
C LEU A 90 -11.41 -5.64 4.21
N ILE A 91 -10.80 -5.30 5.34
CA ILE A 91 -11.41 -4.49 6.39
C ILE A 91 -11.00 -3.03 6.18
N PRO A 92 -11.92 -2.11 5.82
CA PRO A 92 -11.59 -0.69 5.72
C PRO A 92 -11.31 -0.09 7.10
N LEU A 93 -10.23 0.67 7.22
CA LEU A 93 -9.82 1.34 8.44
C LEU A 93 -10.30 2.80 8.40
N PHE A 94 -11.32 3.11 9.20
CA PHE A 94 -11.86 4.46 9.35
C PHE A 94 -11.55 4.97 10.75
N THR A 95 -10.98 6.18 10.85
CA THR A 95 -10.52 6.78 12.11
C THR A 95 -11.65 7.10 13.09
N ASP A 96 -12.89 7.22 12.61
CA ASP A 96 -14.08 7.43 13.44
C ASP A 96 -14.68 6.13 13.99
N LYS A 97 -14.18 4.97 13.54
CA LYS A 97 -14.69 3.64 13.92
C LYS A 97 -13.79 2.89 14.90
N TYR A 98 -12.51 3.23 14.95
CA TYR A 98 -11.52 2.53 15.77
C TYR A 98 -10.86 3.52 16.71
N GLU A 99 -10.73 3.15 17.99
CA GLU A 99 -9.96 3.93 18.95
C GLU A 99 -8.47 3.70 18.72
N ASP A 100 -7.68 4.76 18.89
CA ASP A 100 -6.23 4.67 18.84
C ASP A 100 -5.72 3.85 20.03
N ASP A 101 -4.74 3.00 19.78
CA ASP A 101 -4.00 2.35 20.86
C ASP A 101 -3.20 3.43 21.63
N PRO A 102 -3.37 3.56 22.96
CA PRO A 102 -2.77 4.66 23.71
C PRO A 102 -1.25 4.61 23.74
N GLU A 103 -0.63 3.41 23.70
CA GLU A 103 0.82 3.26 23.67
C GLU A 103 1.37 3.69 22.31
N VAL A 104 0.75 3.25 21.22
CA VAL A 104 1.13 3.66 19.86
C VAL A 104 0.91 5.16 19.65
N ALA A 105 -0.21 5.72 20.12
CA ALA A 105 -0.50 7.14 20.04
C ALA A 105 0.56 7.98 20.75
N GLN A 106 1.00 7.54 21.93
CA GLN A 106 2.08 8.21 22.66
C GLN A 106 3.39 8.18 21.88
N ILE A 107 3.77 7.04 21.30
CA ILE A 107 4.99 6.92 20.48
C ILE A 107 4.93 7.89 19.28
N VAL A 108 3.79 7.96 18.59
CA VAL A 108 3.59 8.87 17.45
C VAL A 108 3.69 10.33 17.91
N GLU A 109 3.07 10.68 19.04
CA GLU A 109 3.14 12.03 19.62
C GLU A 109 4.59 12.42 19.91
N GLU A 110 5.34 11.57 20.61
CA GLU A 110 6.73 11.82 20.97
C GLU A 110 7.63 12.01 19.75
N ILE A 111 7.45 11.21 18.69
CA ILE A 111 8.19 11.33 17.43
C ILE A 111 7.85 12.64 16.71
N LEU A 112 6.58 13.03 16.68
CA LEU A 112 6.11 14.21 15.95
C LEU A 112 6.32 15.52 16.72
N TYR A 113 6.40 15.48 18.05
CA TYR A 113 6.47 16.66 18.91
C TYR A 113 7.54 17.68 18.48
N PRO A 114 8.80 17.30 18.19
CA PRO A 114 9.83 18.25 17.77
C PRO A 114 9.54 18.94 16.43
N TYR A 115 8.67 18.35 15.60
CA TYR A 115 8.37 18.81 14.25
C TYR A 115 6.99 19.46 14.11
N ARG A 116 6.14 19.35 15.14
CA ARG A 116 4.72 19.75 15.11
C ARG A 116 4.53 21.18 14.60
N GLN A 117 5.28 22.14 15.12
CA GLN A 117 5.18 23.53 14.70
C GLN A 117 5.42 23.72 13.19
N LYS A 118 6.36 22.96 12.62
CA LYS A 118 6.65 23.01 11.18
C LYS A 118 5.56 22.28 10.41
N LEU A 119 5.18 21.08 10.84
CA LEU A 119 4.24 20.21 10.13
C LEU A 119 2.84 20.80 10.07
N ASP A 120 2.40 21.50 11.13
CA ASP A 120 1.07 22.10 11.25
C ASP A 120 0.98 23.47 10.56
N LEU A 121 2.08 24.00 10.02
CA LEU A 121 2.08 25.27 9.30
C LEU A 121 1.22 25.17 8.03
N VAL A 122 0.17 25.98 7.96
CA VAL A 122 -0.67 26.12 6.77
C VAL A 122 0.09 26.90 5.69
N VAL A 123 0.24 26.28 4.52
CA VAL A 123 0.97 26.81 3.36
C VAL A 123 0.05 27.20 2.21
N GLY A 124 -1.23 26.83 2.26
CA GLY A 124 -2.18 27.15 1.22
C GLY A 124 -3.58 26.63 1.51
N LYS A 125 -4.44 26.70 0.50
CA LYS A 125 -5.80 26.16 0.54
C LYS A 125 -6.18 25.65 -0.84
N ILE A 126 -6.85 24.51 -0.88
CA ILE A 126 -7.39 23.91 -2.11
C ILE A 126 -8.93 23.86 -2.06
N SER A 127 -9.58 24.01 -3.21
CA SER A 127 -11.04 23.93 -3.38
C SER A 127 -11.50 22.60 -3.98
N THR A 128 -10.60 21.86 -4.61
CA THR A 128 -10.83 20.52 -5.19
C THR A 128 -9.87 19.51 -4.57
N PRO A 129 -10.25 18.24 -4.43
CA PRO A 129 -9.36 17.22 -3.89
C PRO A 129 -8.10 17.05 -4.75
N LEU A 130 -6.94 16.87 -4.10
CA LEU A 130 -5.73 16.38 -4.75
C LEU A 130 -5.66 14.87 -4.56
N HIS A 131 -5.56 14.12 -5.65
CA HIS A 131 -5.44 12.66 -5.62
C HIS A 131 -4.55 12.17 -6.78
N ARG A 132 -4.12 10.92 -6.67
CA ARG A 132 -3.38 10.16 -7.70
C ARG A 132 -4.18 8.94 -8.16
N MET A 133 -3.50 7.99 -8.82
CA MET A 133 -4.06 6.72 -9.32
C MET A 133 -5.02 6.89 -10.50
N THR A 134 -4.77 7.88 -11.34
CA THR A 134 -5.38 8.04 -12.66
C THR A 134 -4.43 7.55 -13.75
N LEU A 135 -4.94 7.23 -14.94
CA LEU A 135 -4.11 6.70 -16.03
C LEU A 135 -3.32 7.77 -16.79
N ASN A 136 -3.88 8.98 -16.94
CA ASN A 136 -3.33 10.01 -17.82
C ASN A 136 -2.81 11.23 -17.03
N GLU A 137 -3.72 11.94 -16.36
CA GLU A 137 -3.41 13.15 -15.58
C GLU A 137 -4.05 13.02 -14.19
N SER A 138 -3.33 13.45 -13.15
CA SER A 138 -3.84 13.52 -11.79
C SER A 138 -3.75 14.96 -11.28
N PRO A 139 -4.74 15.45 -10.51
CA PRO A 139 -4.70 16.81 -9.98
C PRO A 139 -3.50 17.04 -9.05
N MET A 140 -3.02 15.99 -8.37
CA MET A 140 -1.83 16.08 -7.53
C MET A 140 -0.55 16.26 -8.35
N ASP A 141 -0.40 15.52 -9.45
CA ASP A 141 0.77 15.64 -10.31
C ASP A 141 0.78 16.95 -11.11
N ARG A 142 -0.41 17.45 -11.48
CA ARG A 142 -0.56 18.78 -12.07
C ARG A 142 -0.05 19.88 -11.14
N LEU A 143 -0.41 19.83 -9.85
CA LEU A 143 0.09 20.78 -8.86
C LEU A 143 1.63 20.78 -8.80
N ILE A 144 2.26 19.60 -8.86
CA ILE A 144 3.72 19.46 -8.83
C ILE A 144 4.33 20.09 -10.07
N THR A 145 3.83 19.75 -11.26
CA THR A 145 4.38 20.28 -12.52
C THR A 145 4.17 21.79 -12.63
N ASP A 146 3.00 22.31 -12.26
CA ASP A 146 2.73 23.75 -12.27
C ASP A 146 3.66 24.49 -11.30
N SER A 147 3.97 23.88 -10.13
CA SER A 147 4.92 24.44 -9.17
C SER A 147 6.36 24.48 -9.71
N TYR A 148 6.78 23.43 -10.43
CA TYR A 148 8.10 23.42 -11.08
C TYR A 148 8.21 24.48 -12.16
N LEU A 149 7.21 24.61 -13.03
CA LEU A 149 7.17 25.63 -14.08
C LEU A 149 7.22 27.03 -13.47
N HIS A 150 6.41 27.29 -12.45
CA HIS A 150 6.37 28.58 -11.76
C HIS A 150 7.71 28.94 -11.08
N HIS A 151 8.49 27.95 -10.62
CA HIS A 151 9.76 28.20 -9.94
C HIS A 151 10.97 28.34 -10.86
N THR A 152 10.94 27.70 -12.05
CA THR A 152 12.13 27.50 -12.88
C THR A 152 12.08 28.17 -14.25
N ASP A 153 10.97 28.81 -14.61
CA ASP A 153 10.69 29.36 -15.96
C ASP A 153 10.85 28.32 -17.10
N ALA A 154 10.79 27.02 -16.78
CA ALA A 154 10.84 25.98 -17.79
C ALA A 154 9.58 25.97 -18.67
N ASP A 155 9.72 25.53 -19.93
CA ASP A 155 8.57 25.39 -20.85
C ASP A 155 7.75 24.12 -20.58
N ILE A 156 8.37 23.08 -20.01
CA ILE A 156 7.78 21.75 -19.81
C ILE A 156 8.27 21.16 -18.48
N ALA A 157 7.36 20.56 -17.72
CA ALA A 157 7.65 19.81 -16.51
C ALA A 157 7.00 18.42 -16.57
N PHE A 158 7.67 17.43 -15.98
CA PHE A 158 7.18 16.06 -15.89
C PHE A 158 7.04 15.67 -14.42
N SER A 159 5.97 14.96 -14.09
CA SER A 159 5.83 14.20 -12.84
C SER A 159 5.71 12.73 -13.19
N HIS A 160 6.38 11.87 -12.43
CA HIS A 160 6.17 10.43 -12.53
C HIS A 160 4.80 10.09 -11.95
N GLY A 161 4.10 9.13 -12.58
CA GLY A 161 2.84 8.59 -12.07
C GLY A 161 3.06 7.69 -10.84
N TRP A 162 3.56 8.27 -9.75
CA TRP A 162 3.80 7.55 -8.50
C TRP A 162 2.50 7.03 -7.90
N ARG A 163 2.58 5.86 -7.23
CA ARG A 163 1.42 5.25 -6.55
C ARG A 163 1.31 5.64 -5.08
N TYR A 164 2.33 6.30 -4.53
CA TYR A 164 2.31 6.85 -3.18
C TYR A 164 1.71 8.26 -3.15
N GLY A 165 1.32 8.71 -1.96
CA GLY A 165 0.70 10.00 -1.72
C GLY A 165 -0.77 9.88 -1.41
N SER A 166 -1.12 10.15 -0.17
CA SER A 166 -2.51 10.15 0.30
C SER A 166 -3.27 11.31 -0.32
N SER A 167 -4.57 11.11 -0.57
CA SER A 167 -5.40 12.18 -1.11
C SER A 167 -5.57 13.30 -0.08
N ILE A 168 -5.56 14.55 -0.55
CA ILE A 168 -5.76 15.74 0.28
C ILE A 168 -7.13 16.33 -0.07
N LEU A 169 -7.98 16.49 0.94
CA LEU A 169 -9.34 16.99 0.77
C LEU A 169 -9.37 18.52 0.67
N PRO A 170 -10.43 19.10 0.06
CA PRO A 170 -10.64 20.55 0.04
C PRO A 170 -10.52 21.18 1.43
N GLY A 171 -9.70 22.22 1.55
CA GLY A 171 -9.38 22.81 2.84
C GLY A 171 -7.99 23.44 2.89
N PRO A 172 -7.57 23.90 4.09
CA PRO A 172 -6.20 24.31 4.34
C PRO A 172 -5.24 23.17 4.03
N VAL A 173 -4.11 23.50 3.41
CA VAL A 173 -3.00 22.56 3.17
C VAL A 173 -1.84 22.96 4.06
N THR A 174 -1.26 21.98 4.73
CA THR A 174 -0.17 22.09 5.69
C THR A 174 1.14 21.55 5.11
N VAL A 175 2.26 21.88 5.75
CA VAL A 175 3.56 21.29 5.41
C VAL A 175 3.53 19.75 5.54
N LYS A 176 2.80 19.21 6.52
CA LYS A 176 2.59 17.76 6.68
C LYS A 176 2.02 17.13 5.41
N GLU A 177 1.00 17.76 4.83
CA GLU A 177 0.38 17.26 3.59
C GLU A 177 1.33 17.38 2.40
N LEU A 178 2.18 18.41 2.32
CA LEU A 178 3.23 18.48 1.29
C LEU A 178 4.21 17.30 1.37
N TYR A 179 4.63 16.92 2.58
CA TYR A 179 5.46 15.72 2.79
C TYR A 179 4.75 14.43 2.37
N GLN A 180 3.42 14.39 2.39
CA GLN A 180 2.65 13.24 1.90
C GLN A 180 2.60 13.20 0.36
N ILE A 181 2.65 14.34 -0.34
CA ILE A 181 2.63 14.37 -1.83
C ILE A 181 3.92 13.76 -2.41
N ILE A 182 5.08 14.16 -1.87
CA ILE A 182 6.41 13.70 -2.31
C ILE A 182 7.23 13.30 -1.06
N PRO A 183 7.13 12.05 -0.59
CA PRO A 183 7.78 11.58 0.64
C PRO A 183 9.22 11.09 0.41
N VAL A 184 10.02 11.78 -0.40
CA VAL A 184 11.39 11.35 -0.79
C VAL A 184 12.49 12.34 -0.38
N PHE A 185 12.27 13.10 0.69
CA PHE A 185 13.23 14.09 1.21
C PHE A 185 13.77 13.70 2.59
#